data_AF-A0A840EB06-F1
#
_entry.id   AF-A0A840EB06-F1
#
_cell.length_a   1.000
_cell.length_b   1.000
_cell.length_c   1.000
_cell.angle_alpha   90.00
_cell.angle_beta   90.00
_cell.angle_gamma   90.00
#
_symmetry.space_group_name_H-M   'P 1'
#
loop_
_entity.id
_entity.type
_entity.pdbx_description
1 polymer ?
#
loop_
_entity_poly.entity_id
_entity_poly.type
_entity_poly.pdbx_seq_one_letter_code
_entity_poly.pdbx_strand_id
1 'polypeptide(L)'
;MINVDGETKRGFGASFEISMSKFASVFFERRINEDKVKVILGRQLTDDEIEELSDHYAETHWLCLNCEKKLERIESYFEKQCFKKLFTEIVPQKPGQECYSIDGSTGVFRLFIYSILWRMHNRGLLNFQLSKRVSNSLRHILNKNLDLEIKEVIKNCEQNIDGIAKYPLSVITTQYFADVTANLVHVSRNKIPRILVINEYVIIFFERAKQINSSDFNFYGLTKSMIQRCCNHNEDRFHVTVIPSKFFDEVRTAVWQKKASDFILELKKKYSQISYMAFRQPKNEDLSNDFVQVFLEGDLPETERYSIEHVKKSLLKFYGRQGLIR
;
A
#
# COMPACT_ATOMS: atom_id res chain seq x y z
N MET A 1 -6.74 -4.49 -7.24
CA MET A 1 -6.88 -3.19 -7.93
C MET A 1 -8.18 -3.27 -8.72
N ILE A 2 -9.20 -2.48 -8.36
CA ILE A 2 -10.61 -2.78 -8.68
C ILE A 2 -11.15 -1.75 -9.67
N ASN A 3 -11.79 -2.25 -10.73
CA ASN A 3 -12.34 -1.55 -11.87
C ASN A 3 -13.82 -1.21 -11.63
N VAL A 4 -14.09 0.04 -11.27
CA VAL A 4 -15.42 0.49 -10.82
C VAL A 4 -16.46 0.57 -11.95
N ASP A 5 -16.04 0.77 -13.21
CA ASP A 5 -16.98 1.27 -14.23
C ASP A 5 -17.26 0.36 -15.42
N GLY A 6 -16.63 -0.80 -15.59
CA GLY A 6 -17.00 -1.78 -16.64
C GLY A 6 -16.83 -1.32 -18.10
N GLU A 7 -16.76 -0.03 -18.38
CA GLU A 7 -16.50 0.61 -19.67
C GLU A 7 -15.19 1.38 -19.56
N THR A 8 -14.14 0.94 -20.29
CA THR A 8 -12.92 1.63 -20.79
C THR A 8 -12.22 2.77 -20.00
N LYS A 9 -12.69 3.20 -18.84
CA LYS A 9 -12.13 4.23 -17.97
C LYS A 9 -11.37 3.62 -16.78
N ARG A 10 -10.54 2.61 -17.01
CA ARG A 10 -9.43 2.44 -16.06
C ARG A 10 -8.59 3.70 -16.20
N GLY A 11 -8.60 4.54 -15.17
CA GLY A 11 -7.75 5.72 -15.09
C GLY A 11 -6.29 5.32 -15.35
N PHE A 12 -5.55 6.23 -15.96
CA PHE A 12 -4.11 6.11 -16.08
C PHE A 12 -3.54 6.18 -14.67
N GLY A 13 -3.11 5.06 -14.11
CA GLY A 13 -2.54 4.99 -12.76
C GLY A 13 -1.03 5.17 -12.81
N ALA A 14 -0.52 6.13 -12.05
CA ALA A 14 0.90 6.26 -11.73
C ALA A 14 1.11 5.90 -10.25
N SER A 15 1.87 4.84 -10.01
CA SER A 15 2.26 4.38 -8.69
C SER A 15 3.65 4.89 -8.36
N PHE A 16 3.80 5.51 -7.19
CA PHE A 16 5.08 6.01 -6.74
C PHE A 16 5.61 5.13 -5.59
N GLU A 17 6.77 4.52 -5.81
CA GLU A 17 7.50 3.81 -4.78
C GLU A 17 8.77 4.59 -4.46
N ILE A 18 9.00 4.88 -3.18
CA ILE A 18 10.28 5.41 -2.70
C ILE A 18 10.88 4.34 -1.79
N SER A 19 12.02 3.78 -2.19
CA SER A 19 12.77 2.83 -1.38
C SER A 19 14.27 2.95 -1.65
N MET A 20 15.15 2.53 -0.75
CA MET A 20 16.59 2.55 -1.05
C MET A 20 17.07 1.48 -2.03
N SER A 21 16.24 0.48 -2.32
CA SER A 21 16.54 -0.53 -3.33
C SER A 21 16.19 -0.06 -4.73
N LYS A 22 15.10 0.70 -4.89
CA LYS A 22 14.59 1.14 -6.21
C LYS A 22 14.65 2.66 -6.43
N PHE A 23 15.04 3.43 -5.41
CA PHE A 23 14.91 4.89 -5.36
C PHE A 23 13.44 5.31 -5.56
N ALA A 24 13.17 6.57 -5.91
CA ALA A 24 11.86 6.92 -6.45
C ALA A 24 11.71 6.31 -7.84
N SER A 25 10.87 5.31 -7.91
CA SER A 25 10.46 4.67 -9.14
C SER A 25 8.97 4.96 -9.38
N VAL A 26 8.66 5.38 -10.60
CA VAL A 26 7.29 5.63 -11.05
C VAL A 26 6.86 4.45 -11.90
N PHE A 27 5.80 3.78 -11.49
CA PHE A 27 5.23 2.66 -12.23
C PHE A 27 3.93 3.10 -12.87
N PHE A 28 3.77 2.74 -14.13
CA PHE A 28 2.55 3.02 -14.88
C PHE A 28 1.79 1.72 -15.09
N GLU A 29 0.53 1.67 -14.64
CA GLU A 29 -0.24 0.41 -14.62
C GLU A 29 -0.68 -0.08 -16.01
N ARG A 30 -0.48 0.73 -17.07
CA ARG A 30 -0.79 0.44 -18.49
C ARG A 30 0.10 1.27 -19.42
N ARG A 31 0.10 0.96 -20.74
CA ARG A 31 0.70 1.82 -21.79
C ARG A 31 0.15 3.25 -21.67
N ILE A 32 0.92 4.15 -21.07
CA ILE A 32 0.59 5.57 -20.97
C ILE A 32 1.04 6.26 -22.25
N ASN A 33 0.26 7.25 -22.69
CA ASN A 33 0.66 8.18 -23.73
C ASN A 33 1.82 9.05 -23.23
N GLU A 34 2.94 9.09 -23.97
CA GLU A 34 4.16 9.85 -23.65
C GLU A 34 3.90 11.30 -23.18
N ASP A 35 2.87 11.96 -23.71
CA ASP A 35 2.50 13.33 -23.29
C ASP A 35 2.08 13.41 -21.82
N LYS A 36 1.37 12.40 -21.30
CA LYS A 36 0.93 12.36 -19.90
C LYS A 36 2.06 11.98 -18.96
N VAL A 37 2.96 11.09 -19.42
CA VAL A 37 4.20 10.78 -18.70
C VAL A 37 5.01 12.06 -18.47
N LYS A 38 5.14 12.89 -19.52
CA LYS A 38 5.87 14.16 -19.44
C LYS A 38 5.27 15.13 -18.43
N VAL A 39 3.94 15.18 -18.33
CA VAL A 39 3.25 16.01 -17.32
C VAL A 39 3.51 15.51 -15.89
N ILE A 40 3.50 14.18 -15.68
CA ILE A 40 3.67 13.58 -14.35
C ILE A 40 5.14 13.64 -13.89
N LEU A 41 6.08 13.37 -14.78
CA LEU A 41 7.51 13.29 -14.46
C LEU A 41 8.25 14.62 -14.67
N GLY A 42 7.67 15.58 -15.38
CA GLY A 42 8.37 16.79 -15.83
C GLY A 42 9.41 16.54 -16.94
N ARG A 43 9.56 15.29 -17.40
CA ARG A 43 10.54 14.85 -18.40
C ARG A 43 10.01 13.67 -19.23
N GLN A 44 10.66 13.38 -20.35
CA GLN A 44 10.43 12.13 -21.09
C GLN A 44 11.07 10.94 -20.36
N LEU A 45 10.48 9.76 -20.53
CA LEU A 45 11.09 8.49 -20.12
C LEU A 45 12.25 8.16 -21.08
N THR A 46 13.25 7.49 -20.54
CA THR A 46 14.28 6.83 -21.33
C THR A 46 13.78 5.49 -21.86
N ASP A 47 14.37 4.98 -22.95
CA ASP A 47 13.98 3.69 -23.54
C ASP A 47 14.10 2.54 -22.53
N ASP A 48 15.16 2.54 -21.71
CA ASP A 48 15.37 1.56 -20.63
C ASP A 48 14.23 1.62 -19.59
N GLU A 49 13.78 2.82 -19.21
CA GLU A 49 12.66 2.97 -18.26
C GLU A 49 11.34 2.47 -18.87
N ILE A 50 11.14 2.65 -20.18
CA ILE A 50 9.95 2.17 -20.91
C ILE A 50 9.92 0.64 -20.92
N GLU A 51 11.07 -0.02 -21.12
CA GLU A 51 11.18 -1.47 -21.07
C GLU A 51 10.95 -2.02 -19.66
N GLU A 52 11.32 -1.28 -18.61
CA GLU A 52 11.09 -1.66 -17.21
C GLU A 52 9.64 -1.44 -16.71
N LEU A 53 8.76 -0.77 -17.49
CA LEU A 53 7.34 -0.49 -17.14
C LEU A 53 6.42 -1.73 -16.99
N SER A 54 6.98 -2.92 -16.80
CA SER A 54 6.23 -4.06 -16.31
C SER A 54 5.58 -3.75 -14.95
N ASP A 55 4.29 -4.03 -14.79
CA ASP A 55 3.57 -3.82 -13.53
C ASP A 55 4.18 -4.69 -12.42
N HIS A 56 5.05 -4.10 -11.61
CA HIS A 56 5.76 -4.78 -10.53
C HIS A 56 4.83 -5.35 -9.43
N TYR A 57 3.57 -4.91 -9.39
CA TYR A 57 2.59 -5.45 -8.46
C TYR A 57 1.74 -6.56 -9.09
N ALA A 58 1.75 -6.69 -10.42
CA ALA A 58 1.04 -7.73 -11.16
C ALA A 58 2.02 -8.78 -11.72
N GLU A 59 2.48 -9.68 -10.85
CA GLU A 59 3.14 -10.89 -11.30
C GLU A 59 2.13 -11.97 -11.65
N THR A 60 2.21 -12.51 -12.86
CA THR A 60 1.42 -13.67 -13.28
C THR A 60 2.13 -14.97 -12.88
N HIS A 61 1.34 -15.98 -12.48
CA HIS A 61 1.76 -17.39 -12.37
C HIS A 61 2.68 -17.80 -11.20
N TRP A 62 2.69 -17.09 -10.07
CA TRP A 62 3.41 -17.55 -8.87
C TRP A 62 2.67 -18.66 -8.11
N LEU A 63 1.33 -18.72 -8.19
CA LEU A 63 0.55 -19.86 -7.71
C LEU A 63 0.19 -20.81 -8.86
N CYS A 64 -0.26 -22.01 -8.45
CA CYS A 64 -0.91 -22.95 -9.35
C CYS A 64 -2.10 -22.29 -10.07
N LEU A 65 -2.36 -22.65 -11.34
CA LEU A 65 -3.46 -22.08 -12.12
C LEU A 65 -4.82 -22.16 -11.41
N ASN A 66 -5.09 -23.28 -10.73
CA ASN A 66 -6.33 -23.45 -9.97
C ASN A 66 -6.40 -22.52 -8.75
N CYS A 67 -5.27 -22.27 -8.12
CA CYS A 67 -5.15 -21.40 -6.96
C CYS A 67 -5.40 -19.93 -7.36
N GLU A 68 -4.83 -19.48 -8.48
CA GLU A 68 -5.09 -18.14 -9.03
C GLU A 68 -6.57 -18.00 -9.42
N LYS A 69 -7.15 -18.98 -10.12
CA LYS A 69 -8.59 -18.95 -10.47
C LYS A 69 -9.49 -18.82 -9.24
N LYS A 70 -9.18 -19.53 -8.15
CA LYS A 70 -9.91 -19.42 -6.87
C LYS A 70 -9.84 -18.01 -6.28
N LEU A 71 -8.68 -17.36 -6.36
CA LEU A 71 -8.51 -15.98 -5.91
C LEU A 71 -9.22 -14.99 -6.83
N GLU A 72 -9.13 -15.18 -8.14
CA GLU A 72 -9.83 -14.35 -9.13
C GLU A 72 -11.35 -14.35 -8.90
N ARG A 73 -11.94 -15.47 -8.48
CA ARG A 73 -13.38 -15.55 -8.14
C ARG A 73 -13.77 -14.60 -7.02
N ILE A 74 -13.01 -14.59 -5.92
CA ILE A 74 -13.32 -13.70 -4.78
C ILE A 74 -13.06 -12.23 -5.13
N GLU A 75 -12.03 -11.94 -5.93
CA GLU A 75 -11.73 -10.59 -6.40
C GLU A 75 -12.86 -10.06 -7.29
N SER A 76 -13.28 -10.86 -8.26
CA SER A 76 -14.41 -10.54 -9.16
C SER A 76 -15.72 -10.35 -8.40
N TYR A 77 -15.98 -11.18 -7.38
CA TYR A 77 -17.18 -11.04 -6.56
C TYR A 77 -17.12 -9.78 -5.70
N PHE A 78 -15.98 -9.52 -5.05
CA PHE A 78 -15.76 -8.32 -4.25
C PHE A 78 -16.03 -7.06 -5.07
N GLU A 79 -15.45 -6.96 -6.27
CA GLU A 79 -15.65 -5.85 -7.19
C GLU A 79 -17.13 -5.64 -7.53
N LYS A 80 -17.81 -6.71 -7.97
CA LYS A 80 -19.19 -6.61 -8.47
C LYS A 80 -20.22 -6.41 -7.36
N GLN A 81 -20.00 -7.01 -6.19
CA GLN A 81 -21.02 -7.11 -5.15
C GLN A 81 -20.70 -6.28 -3.90
N CYS A 82 -19.44 -6.17 -3.50
CA CYS A 82 -19.08 -5.44 -2.28
C CYS A 82 -18.76 -3.98 -2.60
N PHE A 83 -17.84 -3.76 -3.54
CA PHE A 83 -17.39 -2.42 -3.93
C PHE A 83 -18.57 -1.60 -4.47
N LYS A 84 -19.27 -2.14 -5.49
CA LYS A 84 -20.41 -1.45 -6.10
C LYS A 84 -21.46 -1.07 -5.05
N LYS A 85 -21.93 -2.02 -4.25
CA LYS A 85 -22.93 -1.74 -3.20
C LYS A 85 -22.48 -0.67 -2.22
N LEU A 86 -21.22 -0.70 -1.77
CA LEU A 86 -20.72 0.29 -0.82
C LEU A 86 -20.81 1.71 -1.40
N PHE A 87 -20.26 1.93 -2.59
CA PHE A 87 -20.11 3.28 -3.14
C PHE A 87 -21.31 3.78 -3.94
N THR A 88 -22.09 2.90 -4.57
CA THR A 88 -23.23 3.31 -5.40
C THR A 88 -24.56 3.26 -4.65
N GLU A 89 -24.69 2.43 -3.61
CA GLU A 89 -25.97 2.22 -2.91
C GLU A 89 -25.93 2.74 -1.47
N ILE A 90 -24.92 2.34 -0.68
CA ILE A 90 -24.94 2.53 0.77
C ILE A 90 -24.47 3.93 1.17
N VAL A 91 -23.29 4.33 0.70
CA VAL A 91 -22.67 5.62 1.06
C VAL A 91 -23.54 6.82 0.65
N PRO A 92 -24.09 6.89 -0.57
CA PRO A 92 -24.90 8.03 -0.99
C PRO A 92 -26.20 8.20 -0.19
N GLN A 93 -26.77 7.11 0.33
CA GLN A 93 -28.04 7.15 1.07
C GLN A 93 -27.92 7.65 2.50
N LYS A 94 -26.73 7.59 3.11
CA LYS A 94 -26.50 7.99 4.50
C LYS A 94 -25.27 8.92 4.60
N PRO A 95 -25.36 10.15 4.06
CA PRO A 95 -24.25 11.08 4.12
C PRO A 95 -23.90 11.42 5.57
N GLY A 96 -22.60 11.50 5.89
CA GLY A 96 -22.09 11.83 7.23
C GLY A 96 -22.00 10.67 8.21
N GLN A 97 -22.53 9.48 7.88
CA GLN A 97 -22.23 8.28 8.64
C GLN A 97 -20.77 7.88 8.41
N GLU A 98 -20.04 7.53 9.47
CA GLU A 98 -18.62 7.18 9.34
C GLU A 98 -18.40 5.66 9.24
N CYS A 99 -19.40 4.85 9.57
CA CYS A 99 -19.27 3.40 9.69
C CYS A 99 -20.41 2.68 8.96
N TYR A 100 -20.12 1.98 7.88
CA TYR A 100 -21.15 1.36 7.03
C TYR A 100 -21.06 -0.16 7.08
N SER A 101 -22.18 -0.83 7.33
CA SER A 101 -22.28 -2.29 7.30
C SER A 101 -22.59 -2.78 5.88
N ILE A 102 -21.92 -3.85 5.45
CA ILE A 102 -22.13 -4.54 4.19
C ILE A 102 -22.82 -5.88 4.49
N ASP A 103 -24.04 -6.03 3.99
CA ASP A 103 -24.87 -7.20 4.25
C ASP A 103 -24.56 -8.36 3.28
N GLY A 104 -24.60 -9.60 3.78
CA GLY A 104 -24.56 -10.82 2.98
C GLY A 104 -23.23 -11.13 2.30
N SER A 105 -22.12 -10.52 2.72
CA SER A 105 -20.80 -10.77 2.10
C SER A 105 -19.61 -10.71 3.07
N THR A 106 -19.87 -10.80 4.38
CA THR A 106 -18.83 -10.65 5.43
C THR A 106 -17.65 -11.60 5.24
N GLY A 107 -17.92 -12.89 5.06
CA GLY A 107 -16.87 -13.88 4.86
C GLY A 107 -16.08 -13.65 3.57
N VAL A 108 -16.75 -13.35 2.45
CA VAL A 108 -16.08 -13.12 1.16
C VAL A 108 -15.19 -11.88 1.21
N PHE A 109 -15.66 -10.79 1.83
CA PHE A 109 -14.89 -9.56 2.02
C PHE A 109 -13.61 -9.83 2.83
N ARG A 110 -13.73 -10.61 3.91
CA ARG A 110 -12.57 -11.04 4.71
C ARG A 110 -11.61 -11.91 3.91
N LEU A 111 -12.10 -12.88 3.15
CA LEU A 111 -11.26 -13.75 2.33
C LEU A 111 -10.50 -12.93 1.27
N PHE A 112 -11.12 -11.92 0.68
CA PHE A 112 -10.45 -10.99 -0.25
C PHE A 112 -9.29 -10.26 0.44
N ILE A 113 -9.51 -9.69 1.63
CA ILE A 113 -8.42 -9.01 2.35
C ILE A 113 -7.34 -10.00 2.81
N TYR A 114 -7.74 -11.17 3.32
CA TYR A 114 -6.78 -12.20 3.73
C TYR A 114 -5.94 -12.70 2.56
N SER A 115 -6.49 -12.75 1.35
CA SER A 115 -5.70 -13.10 0.17
C SER A 115 -4.63 -12.07 -0.12
N ILE A 116 -4.94 -10.77 -0.01
CA ILE A 116 -3.94 -9.70 -0.15
C ILE A 116 -2.85 -9.85 0.91
N LEU A 117 -3.23 -9.91 2.19
CA LEU A 117 -2.27 -10.01 3.29
C LEU A 117 -1.38 -11.26 3.18
N TRP A 118 -1.97 -12.42 2.86
CA TRP A 118 -1.22 -13.66 2.72
C TRP A 118 -0.26 -13.61 1.52
N ARG A 119 -0.69 -13.10 0.37
CA ARG A 119 0.18 -12.93 -0.80
C ARG A 119 1.36 -12.00 -0.53
N MET A 120 1.08 -10.84 0.05
CA MET A 120 2.12 -9.87 0.42
C MET A 120 3.18 -10.49 1.33
N HIS A 121 2.78 -11.30 2.30
CA HIS A 121 3.71 -11.97 3.20
C HIS A 121 4.58 -13.01 2.50
N ASN A 122 4.00 -13.89 1.68
CA ASN A 122 4.78 -14.93 0.99
C ASN A 122 5.76 -14.35 -0.03
N ARG A 123 5.41 -13.22 -0.64
CA ARG A 123 6.30 -12.50 -1.57
C ARG A 123 7.32 -11.60 -0.87
N GLY A 124 7.13 -11.33 0.43
CA GLY A 124 7.91 -10.31 1.13
C GLY A 124 7.74 -8.91 0.52
N LEU A 125 6.59 -8.64 -0.12
CA LEU A 125 6.33 -7.39 -0.84
C LEU A 125 6.46 -6.22 0.14
N LEU A 126 7.31 -5.23 -0.19
CA LEU A 126 7.59 -4.06 0.65
C LEU A 126 8.04 -4.42 2.09
N ASN A 127 8.71 -5.57 2.26
CA ASN A 127 9.08 -6.14 3.56
C ASN A 127 7.87 -6.45 4.47
N PHE A 128 6.69 -6.67 3.90
CA PHE A 128 5.52 -7.09 4.66
C PHE A 128 5.72 -8.51 5.21
N GLN A 129 5.58 -8.68 6.52
CA GLN A 129 5.75 -9.96 7.18
C GLN A 129 4.68 -10.19 8.24
N LEU A 130 3.99 -11.32 8.17
CA LEU A 130 3.12 -11.83 9.23
C LEU A 130 3.90 -12.78 10.13
N SER A 131 3.47 -12.95 11.38
CA SER A 131 4.02 -14.05 12.18
C SER A 131 3.70 -15.39 11.52
N LYS A 132 4.63 -16.35 11.61
CA LYS A 132 4.49 -17.70 11.00
C LYS A 132 3.16 -18.37 11.39
N ARG A 133 2.72 -18.17 12.64
CA ARG A 133 1.43 -18.67 13.15
C ARG A 133 0.25 -18.05 12.39
N VAL A 134 0.24 -16.73 12.23
CA VAL A 134 -0.85 -16.02 11.56
C VAL A 134 -0.86 -16.33 10.06
N SER A 135 0.28 -16.29 9.39
CA SER A 135 0.40 -16.66 7.98
C SER A 135 -0.13 -18.06 7.68
N ASN A 136 0.27 -19.07 8.47
CA ASN A 136 -0.25 -20.43 8.33
C ASN A 136 -1.75 -20.53 8.61
N SER A 137 -2.24 -19.77 9.58
CA SER A 137 -3.67 -19.70 9.87
C SER A 137 -4.46 -19.08 8.72
N LEU A 138 -3.97 -17.99 8.12
CA LEU A 138 -4.60 -17.38 6.93
C LEU A 138 -4.59 -18.35 5.75
N ARG A 139 -3.48 -19.04 5.51
CA ARG A 139 -3.39 -20.10 4.49
C ARG A 139 -4.47 -21.16 4.67
N HIS A 140 -4.66 -21.63 5.91
CA HIS A 140 -5.68 -22.65 6.20
C HIS A 140 -7.10 -22.10 5.99
N ILE A 141 -7.37 -20.87 6.44
CA ILE A 141 -8.67 -20.21 6.21
C ILE A 141 -8.95 -20.08 4.71
N LEU A 142 -7.99 -19.61 3.92
CA LEU A 142 -8.13 -19.47 2.46
C LEU A 142 -8.35 -20.84 1.81
N ASN A 143 -7.50 -21.84 2.09
CA ASN A 143 -7.62 -23.16 1.49
C ASN A 143 -8.94 -23.87 1.81
N LYS A 144 -9.48 -23.66 3.02
CA LYS A 144 -10.74 -24.28 3.46
C LYS A 144 -11.95 -23.67 2.77
N ASN A 145 -11.92 -22.38 2.47
CA ASN A 145 -13.12 -21.64 2.05
C ASN A 145 -13.13 -21.24 0.58
N LEU A 146 -11.97 -21.23 -0.10
CA LEU A 146 -11.90 -20.88 -1.51
C LEU A 146 -12.19 -22.06 -2.44
N ASP A 147 -13.04 -21.79 -3.42
CA ASP A 147 -13.51 -22.73 -4.43
C ASP A 147 -13.52 -22.08 -5.82
N LEU A 148 -13.60 -22.91 -6.86
CA LEU A 148 -13.71 -22.46 -8.25
C LEU A 148 -15.11 -21.89 -8.55
N GLU A 149 -16.11 -22.33 -7.80
CA GLU A 149 -17.49 -21.86 -7.89
C GLU A 149 -17.82 -20.88 -6.77
N ILE A 150 -18.26 -19.67 -7.14
CA ILE A 150 -18.55 -18.61 -6.17
C ILE A 150 -19.67 -18.98 -5.19
N LYS A 151 -20.63 -19.82 -5.62
CA LYS A 151 -21.71 -20.32 -4.75
C LYS A 151 -21.17 -21.17 -3.60
N GLU A 152 -20.19 -22.03 -3.88
CA GLU A 152 -19.54 -22.83 -2.84
C GLU A 152 -18.68 -21.95 -1.92
N VAL A 153 -18.01 -20.92 -2.45
CA VAL A 153 -17.30 -19.94 -1.61
C VAL A 153 -18.24 -19.26 -0.61
N ILE A 154 -19.42 -18.80 -1.06
CA ILE A 154 -20.41 -18.15 -0.20
C ILE A 154 -20.89 -19.10 0.89
N LYS A 155 -21.30 -20.32 0.50
CA LYS A 155 -21.72 -21.38 1.43
C LYS A 155 -20.63 -21.73 2.44
N ASN A 156 -19.39 -21.87 2.01
CA ASN A 156 -18.25 -22.12 2.89
C ASN A 156 -18.05 -20.96 3.88
N CYS A 157 -18.22 -19.71 3.42
CA CYS A 157 -18.14 -18.53 4.27
C CYS A 157 -19.20 -18.54 5.38
N GLU A 158 -20.45 -18.87 5.04
CA GLU A 158 -21.55 -18.97 6.00
C GLU A 158 -21.29 -20.05 7.06
N GLN A 159 -20.81 -21.23 6.62
CA GLN A 159 -20.54 -22.36 7.52
C GLN A 159 -19.31 -22.16 8.41
N ASN A 160 -18.38 -21.29 8.03
CA ASN A 160 -17.08 -21.13 8.70
C ASN A 160 -16.83 -19.70 9.19
N ILE A 161 -17.88 -18.89 9.35
CA ILE A 161 -17.76 -17.45 9.63
C ILE A 161 -16.92 -17.18 10.89
N ASP A 162 -17.11 -17.94 11.97
CA ASP A 162 -16.33 -17.79 13.22
C ASP A 162 -14.81 -17.97 12.99
N GLY A 163 -14.45 -18.94 12.14
CA GLY A 163 -13.06 -19.18 11.78
C GLY A 163 -12.48 -18.08 10.89
N ILE A 164 -13.31 -17.51 10.02
CA ILE A 164 -12.94 -16.41 9.12
C ILE A 164 -12.84 -15.08 9.89
N ALA A 165 -13.73 -14.81 10.85
CA ALA A 165 -13.80 -13.58 11.63
C ALA A 165 -12.79 -13.50 12.80
N LYS A 166 -11.94 -14.54 12.92
CA LYS A 166 -10.93 -14.71 13.97
C LYS A 166 -10.00 -13.51 14.20
N TYR A 167 -9.53 -12.85 13.13
CA TYR A 167 -8.56 -11.76 13.25
C TYR A 167 -9.25 -10.40 13.17
N PRO A 168 -8.98 -9.47 14.09
CA PRO A 168 -9.53 -8.14 14.00
C PRO A 168 -9.00 -7.38 12.78
N LEU A 169 -9.88 -6.61 12.15
CA LEU A 169 -9.61 -5.92 10.91
C LEU A 169 -10.41 -4.62 10.81
N SER A 170 -9.76 -3.50 10.52
CA SER A 170 -10.45 -2.26 10.17
C SER A 170 -10.13 -1.90 8.71
N VAL A 171 -11.14 -1.48 7.97
CA VAL A 171 -11.01 -1.03 6.57
C VAL A 171 -11.56 0.38 6.51
N ILE A 172 -10.75 1.31 6.02
CA ILE A 172 -11.06 2.72 5.94
C ILE A 172 -10.91 3.17 4.49
N THR A 173 -11.86 3.95 4.00
CA THR A 173 -11.89 4.52 2.64
C THR A 173 -12.48 5.93 2.67
N THR A 174 -12.58 6.60 1.53
CA THR A 174 -13.34 7.86 1.36
C THR A 174 -14.42 7.72 0.30
N GLN A 175 -15.41 8.61 0.32
CA GLN A 175 -16.53 8.66 -0.65
C GLN A 175 -16.07 9.11 -2.04
N TYR A 176 -15.16 10.08 -2.09
CA TYR A 176 -14.67 10.68 -3.32
C TYR A 176 -13.15 10.69 -3.32
N PHE A 177 -12.57 10.30 -4.43
CA PHE A 177 -11.13 10.33 -4.64
C PHE A 177 -10.81 11.56 -5.47
N ALA A 178 -10.10 12.53 -4.88
CA ALA A 178 -9.72 13.75 -5.57
C ALA A 178 -8.76 13.46 -6.74
N ASP A 179 -7.93 12.43 -6.59
CA ASP A 179 -6.98 11.97 -7.60
C ASP A 179 -7.01 10.44 -7.70
N VAL A 180 -7.75 9.94 -8.70
CA VAL A 180 -7.82 8.52 -9.09
C VAL A 180 -6.58 8.02 -9.85
N THR A 181 -5.63 8.90 -10.17
CA THR A 181 -4.39 8.54 -10.89
C THR A 181 -3.21 8.35 -9.97
N ALA A 182 -3.22 8.95 -8.78
CA ALA A 182 -2.19 8.79 -7.78
C ALA A 182 -2.39 7.49 -7.00
N ASN A 183 -1.73 6.42 -7.44
CA ASN A 183 -1.70 5.17 -6.70
C ASN A 183 -0.68 5.26 -5.56
N LEU A 184 -1.13 4.90 -4.36
CA LEU A 184 -0.29 4.86 -3.17
C LEU A 184 -0.33 3.45 -2.59
N VAL A 185 0.80 2.77 -2.68
CA VAL A 185 1.02 1.52 -1.94
C VAL A 185 2.00 1.78 -0.81
N HIS A 186 1.58 1.45 0.40
CA HIS A 186 2.39 1.59 1.61
C HIS A 186 2.09 0.49 2.62
N VAL A 187 3.15 0.04 3.29
CA VAL A 187 3.10 -0.96 4.35
C VAL A 187 3.84 -0.45 5.57
N SER A 188 3.22 -0.52 6.75
CA SER A 188 3.95 -0.27 8.00
C SER A 188 4.94 -1.40 8.27
N ARG A 189 6.23 -1.08 8.22
CA ARG A 189 7.31 -2.03 8.50
C ARG A 189 7.34 -2.41 9.97
N ASN A 190 7.35 -3.70 10.28
CA ASN A 190 7.63 -4.27 11.60
C ASN A 190 6.76 -3.76 12.77
N LYS A 191 5.65 -3.05 12.52
CA LYS A 191 4.69 -2.62 13.55
C LYS A 191 3.46 -3.51 13.53
N ILE A 192 2.95 -3.89 14.70
CA ILE A 192 1.64 -4.52 14.83
C ILE A 192 0.75 -3.50 15.56
N PRO A 193 -0.42 -3.11 15.04
CA PRO A 193 -1.09 -3.65 13.86
C PRO A 193 -0.36 -3.37 12.54
N ARG A 194 -0.59 -4.27 11.58
CA ARG A 194 -0.10 -4.12 10.21
C ARG A 194 -1.02 -3.11 9.52
N ILE A 195 -0.44 -2.02 9.04
CA ILE A 195 -1.17 -0.98 8.31
C ILE A 195 -0.76 -1.09 6.85
N LEU A 196 -1.75 -1.23 6.00
CA LEU A 196 -1.60 -1.36 4.57
C LEU A 196 -2.44 -0.27 3.93
N VAL A 197 -1.79 0.64 3.21
CA VAL A 197 -2.47 1.62 2.37
C VAL A 197 -2.33 1.14 0.94
N ILE A 198 -3.43 0.83 0.29
CA ILE A 198 -3.48 0.46 -1.12
C ILE A 198 -4.53 1.35 -1.77
N ASN A 199 -4.04 2.31 -2.55
CA ASN A 199 -4.84 3.27 -3.29
C ASN A 199 -5.85 3.95 -2.37
N GLU A 200 -7.13 3.63 -2.55
CA GLU A 200 -8.25 4.20 -1.83
C GLU A 200 -8.53 3.59 -0.45
N TYR A 201 -7.78 2.55 -0.07
CA TYR A 201 -8.04 1.78 1.14
C TYR A 201 -6.89 1.88 2.14
N VAL A 202 -7.25 2.09 3.41
CA VAL A 202 -6.39 1.81 4.55
C VAL A 202 -6.92 0.59 5.28
N ILE A 203 -6.12 -0.47 5.28
CA ILE A 203 -6.40 -1.74 5.95
C ILE A 203 -5.53 -1.83 7.19
N ILE A 204 -6.16 -1.99 8.36
CA ILE A 204 -5.48 -2.17 9.64
C ILE A 204 -5.77 -3.58 10.15
N PHE A 205 -4.76 -4.43 10.10
CA PHE A 205 -4.87 -5.83 10.47
C PHE A 205 -4.19 -6.12 11.80
N PHE A 206 -4.93 -6.76 12.71
CA PHE A 206 -4.47 -7.11 14.05
C PHE A 206 -4.24 -8.63 14.13
N GLU A 207 -3.06 -9.03 14.60
CA GLU A 207 -2.77 -10.46 14.80
C GLU A 207 -3.47 -11.03 16.06
N ARG A 208 -3.89 -10.15 16.98
CA ARG A 208 -4.55 -10.49 18.25
C ARG A 208 -5.59 -9.45 18.65
N ALA A 209 -6.73 -9.90 19.17
CA ALA A 209 -7.82 -9.03 19.65
C ALA A 209 -7.37 -7.92 20.62
N LYS A 210 -6.48 -8.25 21.57
CA LYS A 210 -5.97 -7.27 22.55
C LYS A 210 -5.25 -6.07 21.92
N GLN A 211 -4.80 -6.17 20.68
CA GLN A 211 -4.08 -5.10 20.00
C GLN A 211 -5.00 -3.96 19.54
N ILE A 212 -6.32 -4.20 19.44
CA ILE A 212 -7.33 -3.17 19.14
C ILE A 212 -7.28 -2.02 20.17
N ASN A 213 -6.98 -2.37 21.43
CA ASN A 213 -7.03 -1.43 22.55
C ASN A 213 -5.68 -0.80 22.92
N SER A 214 -4.60 -1.13 22.21
CA SER A 214 -3.28 -0.55 22.49
C SER A 214 -3.22 0.93 22.08
N SER A 215 -2.60 1.76 22.91
CA SER A 215 -2.47 3.23 22.74
C SER A 215 -1.35 3.65 21.79
N ASP A 216 -0.41 2.76 21.47
CA ASP A 216 0.93 3.18 21.05
C ASP A 216 1.08 3.33 19.51
N PHE A 217 -0.03 3.51 18.81
CA PHE A 217 -0.04 3.49 17.34
C PHE A 217 -0.38 4.85 16.77
N ASN A 218 0.60 5.46 16.10
CA ASN A 218 0.35 6.53 15.16
C ASN A 218 -0.18 5.91 13.86
N PHE A 219 -1.48 6.08 13.60
CA PHE A 219 -2.17 5.59 12.40
C PHE A 219 -2.23 6.67 11.31
N TYR A 220 -1.15 7.43 11.11
CA TYR A 220 -1.08 8.47 10.08
C TYR A 220 -2.20 9.51 10.22
N GLY A 221 -2.51 9.90 11.46
CA GLY A 221 -3.60 10.85 11.76
C GLY A 221 -4.97 10.20 12.02
N LEU A 222 -5.17 8.91 11.70
CA LEU A 222 -6.40 8.21 12.06
C LEU A 222 -6.51 8.07 13.58
N THR A 223 -7.70 8.37 14.12
CA THR A 223 -7.93 8.31 15.56
C THR A 223 -8.22 6.89 16.03
N LYS A 224 -7.78 6.57 17.25
CA LYS A 224 -8.03 5.26 17.87
C LYS A 224 -9.53 4.96 17.98
N SER A 225 -10.34 5.96 18.33
CA SER A 225 -11.79 5.80 18.49
C SER A 225 -12.47 5.39 17.17
N MET A 226 -12.05 5.97 16.04
CA MET A 226 -12.56 5.58 14.72
C MET A 226 -12.26 4.11 14.41
N ILE A 227 -11.02 3.68 14.68
CA ILE A 227 -10.57 2.31 14.42
C ILE A 227 -11.33 1.32 15.29
N GLN A 228 -11.51 1.63 16.58
CA GLN A 228 -12.20 0.76 17.53
C GLN A 228 -13.68 0.62 17.22
N ARG A 229 -14.37 1.72 16.88
CA ARG A 229 -15.81 1.73 16.63
C ARG A 229 -16.23 0.88 15.42
N CYS A 230 -15.35 0.77 14.42
CA CYS A 230 -15.62 0.05 13.18
C CYS A 230 -14.69 -1.14 12.97
N CYS A 231 -14.08 -1.65 14.04
CA CYS A 231 -13.22 -2.82 13.94
C CYS A 231 -14.06 -4.08 13.74
N ASN A 232 -13.79 -4.81 12.67
CA ASN A 232 -14.39 -6.10 12.40
C ASN A 232 -13.71 -7.17 13.25
N HIS A 233 -14.39 -7.65 14.29
CA HIS A 233 -13.96 -8.80 15.06
C HIS A 233 -15.17 -9.61 15.57
N ASN A 234 -15.28 -10.87 15.13
CA ASN A 234 -16.42 -11.75 15.42
C ASN A 234 -17.77 -11.10 15.10
N GLU A 235 -17.83 -10.40 13.96
CA GLU A 235 -19.00 -9.66 13.51
C GLU A 235 -19.87 -10.47 12.54
N ASP A 236 -21.19 -10.24 12.61
CA ASP A 236 -22.14 -10.81 11.64
C ASP A 236 -22.08 -10.07 10.29
N ARG A 237 -21.84 -8.76 10.35
CA ARG A 237 -21.81 -7.85 9.19
C ARG A 237 -20.46 -7.16 9.11
N PHE A 238 -19.90 -7.09 7.90
CA PHE A 238 -18.64 -6.39 7.69
C PHE A 238 -18.83 -4.88 7.69
N HIS A 239 -18.02 -4.16 8.44
CA HIS A 239 -18.03 -2.72 8.58
C HIS A 239 -16.87 -2.10 7.80
N VAL A 240 -17.17 -1.05 7.04
CA VAL A 240 -16.18 -0.19 6.39
C VAL A 240 -16.33 1.21 6.95
N THR A 241 -15.23 1.77 7.42
CA THR A 241 -15.17 3.18 7.81
C THR A 241 -15.02 4.04 6.57
N VAL A 242 -15.87 5.05 6.41
CA VAL A 242 -15.75 6.02 5.33
C VAL A 242 -15.51 7.39 5.95
N ILE A 243 -14.42 8.03 5.55
CA ILE A 243 -13.99 9.33 6.06
C ILE A 243 -14.10 10.41 4.99
N PRO A 244 -14.15 11.70 5.35
CA PRO A 244 -14.14 12.78 4.36
C PRO A 244 -12.86 12.75 3.50
N SER A 245 -12.98 13.07 2.21
CA SER A 245 -11.85 13.05 1.26
C SER A 245 -10.67 13.89 1.71
N LYS A 246 -10.93 15.10 2.22
CA LYS A 246 -9.88 15.96 2.78
C LYS A 246 -9.08 15.27 3.88
N PHE A 247 -9.76 14.54 4.78
CA PHE A 247 -9.09 13.83 5.86
C PHE A 247 -8.33 12.61 5.33
N PHE A 248 -8.84 11.93 4.30
CA PHE A 248 -8.10 10.87 3.63
C PHE A 248 -6.82 11.39 2.96
N ASP A 249 -6.86 12.58 2.35
CA ASP A 249 -5.67 13.23 1.76
C ASP A 249 -4.62 13.60 2.82
N GLU A 250 -5.05 14.01 4.02
CA GLU A 250 -4.16 14.23 5.16
C GLU A 250 -3.47 12.91 5.58
N VAL A 251 -4.20 11.79 5.62
CA VAL A 251 -3.64 10.46 5.88
C VAL A 251 -2.60 10.08 4.81
N ARG A 252 -2.92 10.29 3.53
CA ARG A 252 -1.98 10.03 2.42
C ARG A 252 -0.72 10.88 2.55
N THR A 253 -0.87 12.16 2.88
CA THR A 253 0.24 13.09 3.08
C THR A 253 1.14 12.63 4.23
N ALA A 254 0.56 12.21 5.35
CA ALA A 254 1.31 11.67 6.48
C ALA A 254 2.07 10.38 6.13
N VAL A 255 1.48 9.51 5.30
CA VAL A 255 2.15 8.31 4.78
C VAL A 255 3.33 8.68 3.90
N TRP A 256 3.16 9.64 2.98
CA TRP A 256 4.22 10.15 2.13
C TRP A 256 5.39 10.73 2.91
N GLN A 257 5.11 11.62 3.85
CA GLN A 257 6.11 12.20 4.75
C GLN A 257 6.88 11.12 5.53
N LYS A 258 6.19 10.05 5.94
CA LYS A 258 6.84 8.91 6.60
C LYS A 258 7.77 8.15 5.64
N LYS A 259 7.33 7.85 4.42
CA LYS A 259 8.16 7.18 3.39
C LYS A 259 9.40 8.01 3.06
N ALA A 260 9.23 9.32 2.86
CA ALA A 260 10.32 10.27 2.64
C ALA A 260 11.32 10.29 3.80
N SER A 261 10.83 10.38 5.04
CA SER A 261 11.68 10.36 6.24
C SER A 261 12.47 9.06 6.39
N ASP A 262 11.83 7.91 6.14
CA ASP A 262 12.49 6.61 6.19
C ASP A 262 13.55 6.47 5.10
N PHE A 263 13.27 6.97 3.89
CA PHE A 263 14.25 7.01 2.80
C PHE A 263 15.46 7.87 3.16
N ILE A 264 15.26 9.09 3.67
CA ILE A 264 16.34 9.99 4.09
C ILE A 264 17.21 9.31 5.16
N LEU A 265 16.59 8.64 6.14
CA LEU A 265 17.33 7.92 7.18
C LEU A 265 18.18 6.79 6.61
N GLU A 266 17.66 6.01 5.67
CA GLU A 266 18.43 4.95 5.02
C GLU A 266 19.52 5.51 4.09
N LEU A 267 19.25 6.64 3.43
CA LEU A 267 20.22 7.36 2.60
C LEU A 267 21.42 7.84 3.43
N LYS A 268 21.19 8.43 4.62
CA LYS A 268 22.26 8.77 5.58
C LYS A 268 23.13 7.57 5.93
N LYS A 269 22.49 6.42 6.21
CA LYS A 269 23.20 5.17 6.54
C LYS A 269 24.07 4.69 5.37
N LYS A 270 23.55 4.70 4.14
CA LYS A 270 24.32 4.31 2.95
C LYS A 270 25.47 5.28 2.67
N TYR A 271 25.24 6.58 2.78
CA TYR A 271 26.30 7.59 2.64
C TYR A 271 27.45 7.33 3.62
N SER A 272 27.14 7.15 4.90
CA SER A 272 28.12 6.80 5.93
C SER A 272 28.92 5.54 5.59
N GLN A 273 28.27 4.52 5.02
CA GLN A 273 28.95 3.29 4.60
C GLN A 273 29.89 3.52 3.41
N ILE A 274 29.41 4.23 2.38
CA ILE A 274 30.21 4.54 1.18
C ILE A 274 31.41 5.39 1.55
N SER A 275 31.23 6.45 2.35
CA SER A 275 32.32 7.33 2.77
C SER A 275 33.41 6.57 3.54
N TYR A 276 33.02 5.68 4.45
CA TYR A 276 33.96 4.82 5.16
C TYR A 276 34.70 3.86 4.21
N MET A 277 33.99 3.24 3.26
CA MET A 277 34.60 2.27 2.34
C MET A 277 35.56 2.93 1.34
N ALA A 278 35.17 4.08 0.77
CA ALA A 278 35.92 4.77 -0.27
C ALA A 278 37.05 5.64 0.30
N PHE A 279 36.81 6.35 1.40
CA PHE A 279 37.72 7.39 1.91
C PHE A 279 38.27 7.10 3.31
N ARG A 280 37.88 5.96 3.92
CA ARG A 280 38.26 5.60 5.31
C ARG A 280 37.86 6.65 6.35
N GLN A 281 36.91 7.52 6.03
CA GLN A 281 36.40 8.51 6.97
C GLN A 281 35.53 7.81 8.02
N PRO A 282 35.73 8.10 9.32
CA PRO A 282 34.86 7.58 10.36
C PRO A 282 33.43 8.11 10.16
N LYS A 283 32.44 7.40 10.71
CA LYS A 283 31.06 7.86 10.70
C LYS A 283 30.98 9.24 11.37
N ASN A 284 30.58 10.23 10.60
CA ASN A 284 30.36 11.60 11.07
C ASN A 284 28.91 11.97 10.74
N GLU A 285 28.12 12.23 11.80
CA GLU A 285 26.71 12.59 11.66
C GLU A 285 26.53 13.95 10.99
N ASP A 286 27.40 14.91 11.27
CA ASP A 286 27.36 16.26 10.69
C ASP A 286 27.56 16.19 9.18
N LEU A 287 28.57 15.44 8.70
CA LEU A 287 28.76 15.23 7.26
C LEU A 287 27.58 14.54 6.59
N SER A 288 26.93 13.60 7.30
CA SER A 288 25.74 12.92 6.77
C SER A 288 24.52 13.86 6.74
N ASN A 289 24.43 14.78 7.69
CA ASN A 289 23.40 15.82 7.74
C ASN A 289 23.61 16.86 6.64
N ASP A 290 24.86 17.31 6.43
CA ASP A 290 25.23 18.24 5.37
C ASP A 290 24.92 17.65 4.00
N PHE A 291 25.24 16.36 3.78
CA PHE A 291 24.86 15.68 2.55
C PHE A 291 23.34 15.68 2.35
N VAL A 292 22.56 15.39 3.39
CA VAL A 292 21.10 15.42 3.28
C VAL A 292 20.57 16.83 3.01
N GLN A 293 21.17 17.87 3.59
CA GLN A 293 20.81 19.25 3.25
C GLN A 293 21.07 19.53 1.77
N VAL A 294 22.25 19.17 1.26
CA VAL A 294 22.58 19.31 -0.17
C VAL A 294 21.65 18.49 -1.07
N PHE A 295 21.21 17.32 -0.62
CA PHE A 295 20.25 16.49 -1.34
C PHE A 295 18.84 17.10 -1.37
N LEU A 296 18.43 17.77 -0.29
CA LEU A 296 17.14 18.44 -0.17
C LEU A 296 17.14 19.87 -0.73
N GLU A 297 18.30 20.43 -1.07
CA GLU A 297 18.43 21.73 -1.75
C GLU A 297 17.70 21.73 -3.10
N GLY A 298 16.91 22.77 -3.34
CA GLY A 298 16.24 23.03 -4.62
C GLY A 298 14.75 22.74 -4.61
N ASP A 299 14.04 23.37 -5.56
CA ASP A 299 12.61 23.18 -5.75
C ASP A 299 12.38 22.11 -6.83
N LEU A 300 12.64 20.86 -6.45
CA LEU A 300 12.38 19.70 -7.30
C LEU A 300 11.05 19.03 -6.92
N PRO A 301 10.24 18.58 -7.90
CA PRO A 301 9.14 17.65 -7.65
C PRO A 301 9.61 16.44 -6.84
N GLU A 302 8.75 15.89 -5.98
CA GLU A 302 9.14 14.77 -5.11
C GLU A 302 9.66 13.55 -5.92
N THR A 303 9.05 13.29 -7.07
CA THR A 303 9.41 12.20 -7.98
C THR A 303 10.84 12.32 -8.50
N GLU A 304 11.26 13.52 -8.85
CA GLU A 304 12.61 13.83 -9.30
C GLU A 304 13.59 13.86 -8.12
N ARG A 305 13.19 14.47 -7.00
CA ARG A 305 14.01 14.61 -5.80
C ARG A 305 14.48 13.26 -5.27
N TYR A 306 13.61 12.26 -5.23
CA TYR A 306 13.96 10.95 -4.70
C TYR A 306 14.49 9.98 -5.78
N SER A 307 14.68 10.44 -7.02
CA SER A 307 15.18 9.61 -8.13
C SER A 307 16.65 9.19 -7.95
N ILE A 308 17.03 8.07 -8.57
CA ILE A 308 18.41 7.58 -8.52
C ILE A 308 19.41 8.59 -9.09
N GLU A 309 19.04 9.29 -10.16
CA GLU A 309 19.91 10.27 -10.81
C GLU A 309 20.12 11.52 -9.94
N HIS A 310 19.09 12.01 -9.25
CA HIS A 310 19.29 13.10 -8.29
C HIS A 310 20.14 12.66 -7.10
N VAL A 311 19.97 11.43 -6.59
CA VAL A 311 20.83 10.90 -5.53
C VAL A 311 22.28 10.83 -5.98
N LYS A 312 22.57 10.28 -7.17
CA LYS A 312 23.92 10.22 -7.73
C LYS A 312 24.53 11.61 -7.92
N LYS A 313 23.78 12.54 -8.54
CA LYS A 313 24.21 13.92 -8.79
C LYS A 313 24.50 14.65 -7.48
N SER A 314 23.62 14.51 -6.48
CA SER A 314 23.80 15.08 -5.15
C SER A 314 25.03 14.51 -4.43
N LEU A 315 25.29 13.20 -4.54
CA LEU A 315 26.50 12.57 -4.00
C LEU A 315 27.78 13.09 -4.67
N LEU A 316 27.82 13.16 -6.00
CA LEU A 316 28.97 13.68 -6.75
C LEU A 316 29.23 15.16 -6.41
N LYS A 317 28.18 15.99 -6.41
CA LYS A 317 28.26 17.39 -6.01
C LYS A 317 28.82 17.54 -4.59
N PHE A 318 28.37 16.69 -3.66
CA PHE A 318 28.85 16.72 -2.28
C PHE A 318 30.32 16.32 -2.17
N TYR A 319 30.75 15.21 -2.79
CA TYR A 319 32.15 14.79 -2.76
C TYR A 319 33.09 15.76 -3.49
N GLY A 320 32.64 16.38 -4.59
CA GLY A 320 33.39 17.44 -5.26
C GLY A 320 33.59 18.67 -4.37
N ARG A 321 32.56 19.10 -3.61
CA ARG A 321 32.68 20.17 -2.60
C ARG A 321 33.69 19.85 -1.50
N GLN A 322 33.83 18.58 -1.14
CA GLN A 322 34.80 18.10 -0.15
C GLN A 322 36.21 17.89 -0.74
N GLY A 323 36.41 18.10 -2.05
CA GLY A 323 37.69 17.85 -2.72
C GLY A 323 38.09 16.37 -2.81
N LEU A 324 37.13 15.46 -2.60
CA LEU A 324 37.37 14.00 -2.56
C LEU A 324 37.36 13.36 -3.95
N ILE A 325 36.76 14.04 -4.94
CA ILE A 325 36.71 13.64 -6.34
C ILE A 325 36.98 14.89 -7.17
N ARG A 326 37.82 14.77 -8.21
CA ARG A 326 38.18 15.85 -9.13
C ARG A 326 37.43 15.75 -10.43
#